data_AF-A0A518GBJ0-F1
#
_entry.id   AF-A0A518GBJ0-F1
#
_cell.length_a   1.000
_cell.length_b   1.000
_cell.length_c   1.000
_cell.angle_alpha   90.00
_cell.angle_beta   90.00
_cell.angle_gamma   90.00
#
_symmetry.space_group_name_H-M   'P 1'
#
loop_
_entity.id
_entity.type
_entity.pdbx_description
1 polymer ?
#
loop_
_entity_poly.entity_id
_entity_poly.type
_entity_poly.pdbx_seq_one_letter_code
_entity_poly.pdbx_strand_id
1 'polypeptide(L)'
;MVAIRIHGWRDGDGWTQGTGWEVRDLAKRLARVTGLKKPECESLSKQTLRDRDCCEIPLAKVKDRYGASLLRSFLEPFGADTTVEEI
;
A
#
# COMPACT_ATOMS: atom_id res chain seq x y z
N MET A 1 14.52 8.68 -4.93
CA MET A 1 13.67 7.48 -4.79
C MET A 1 12.41 7.91 -4.04
N VAL A 2 11.30 7.20 -4.16
CA VAL A 2 10.06 7.57 -3.46
C VAL A 2 9.57 6.39 -2.64
N ALA A 3 9.06 6.63 -1.44
CA ALA A 3 8.42 5.62 -0.60
C ALA A 3 7.05 6.10 -0.13
N ILE A 4 6.18 5.14 0.19
CA ILE A 4 4.97 5.41 0.95
C ILE A 4 5.16 4.85 2.35
N ARG A 5 4.93 5.70 3.34
CA ARG A 5 4.91 5.32 4.73
C ARG A 5 3.48 5.30 5.23
N ILE A 6 3.07 4.19 5.84
CA ILE A 6 1.78 4.04 6.51
C ILE A 6 2.02 4.27 8.00
N HIS A 7 1.40 5.30 8.56
CA HIS A 7 1.55 5.68 9.98
C HIS A 7 0.50 5.08 10.88
N GLY A 8 -0.63 4.70 10.31
CA GLY A 8 -1.77 4.20 11.05
C GLY A 8 -2.96 3.96 10.16
N TRP A 9 -4.06 3.60 10.81
CA TRP A 9 -5.30 3.25 10.13
C TRP A 9 -6.47 3.85 10.92
N ARG A 10 -7.29 4.64 10.25
CA ARG A 10 -8.50 5.23 10.81
C ARG A 10 -9.62 4.20 10.78
N ASP A 11 -10.32 4.07 11.90
CA ASP A 11 -11.57 3.31 11.96
C ASP A 11 -12.70 4.19 11.40
N GLY A 12 -13.34 3.73 10.31
CA GLY A 12 -14.45 4.42 9.68
C GLY A 12 -15.43 3.43 9.01
N ASP A 13 -16.67 3.88 8.79
CA ASP A 13 -17.86 3.10 8.40
C ASP A 13 -17.76 2.29 7.09
N GLY A 14 -16.64 2.35 6.38
CA GLY A 14 -16.41 1.65 5.11
C GLY A 14 -15.71 0.29 5.24
N TRP A 15 -15.38 -0.18 6.45
CA TRP A 15 -14.65 -1.44 6.63
C TRP A 15 -15.56 -2.66 6.45
N THR A 16 -15.83 -3.02 5.20
CA THR A 16 -16.04 -4.42 4.85
C THR A 16 -14.68 -5.10 4.92
N GLN A 17 -14.52 -6.05 5.85
CA GLN A 17 -13.29 -6.83 6.06
C GLN A 17 -12.57 -7.07 4.75
N GLY A 18 -11.41 -6.41 4.55
CA GLY A 18 -10.68 -6.38 3.27
C GLY A 18 -10.82 -7.71 2.56
N THR A 19 -11.71 -7.75 1.56
CA THR A 19 -12.07 -9.02 0.95
C THR A 19 -10.86 -9.55 0.18
N GLY A 20 -10.86 -10.84 -0.15
CA GLY A 20 -9.67 -11.46 -0.77
C GLY A 20 -9.24 -10.81 -2.10
N TRP A 21 -10.09 -9.98 -2.73
CA TRP A 21 -9.77 -9.33 -3.99
C TRP A 21 -8.93 -8.06 -3.82
N GLU A 22 -9.14 -7.27 -2.76
CA GLU A 22 -8.37 -6.04 -2.47
C GLU A 22 -6.92 -6.37 -2.15
N VAL A 23 -6.69 -7.43 -1.35
CA VAL A 23 -5.35 -7.95 -1.04
C VAL A 23 -4.62 -8.38 -2.31
N ARG A 24 -5.35 -9.01 -3.25
CA ARG A 24 -4.79 -9.42 -4.55
C ARG A 24 -4.54 -8.23 -5.46
N ASP A 25 -5.41 -7.22 -5.48
CA ASP A 25 -5.22 -6.02 -6.30
C ASP A 25 -4.04 -5.18 -5.78
N LEU A 26 -3.94 -5.02 -4.45
CA LEU A 26 -2.80 -4.38 -3.81
C LEU A 26 -1.50 -5.10 -4.16
N ALA A 27 -1.45 -6.43 -4.09
CA ALA A 27 -0.25 -7.20 -4.48
C ALA A 27 0.16 -6.93 -5.94
N LYS A 28 -0.79 -6.85 -6.87
CA LYS A 28 -0.51 -6.50 -8.27
C LYS A 28 0.03 -5.09 -8.42
N ARG A 29 -0.52 -4.12 -7.68
CA ARG A 29 -0.05 -2.73 -7.67
C ARG A 29 1.37 -2.65 -7.12
N LEU A 30 1.62 -3.29 -5.97
CA LEU A 30 2.94 -3.37 -5.34
C LEU A 30 3.98 -3.92 -6.33
N ALA A 31 3.71 -5.02 -7.03
CA ALA A 31 4.65 -5.59 -8.01
C ALA A 31 5.05 -4.60 -9.14
N ARG A 32 4.15 -3.67 -9.50
CA ARG A 32 4.41 -2.63 -10.51
C ARG A 32 5.27 -1.48 -9.98
N VAL A 33 5.21 -1.19 -8.68
CA VAL A 33 5.84 0.00 -8.09
C VAL A 33 7.08 -0.31 -7.24
N THR A 34 7.16 -1.46 -6.58
CA THR A 34 8.26 -1.83 -5.66
C THR A 34 9.34 -2.68 -6.34
N GLY A 35 8.98 -3.46 -7.37
CA GLY A 35 9.89 -4.43 -7.98
C GLY A 35 10.11 -5.72 -7.20
N LEU A 36 9.38 -5.91 -6.09
CA LEU A 36 9.37 -7.15 -5.32
C LEU A 36 8.80 -8.33 -6.13
N LYS A 37 9.16 -9.55 -5.72
CA LYS A 37 8.58 -10.77 -6.30
C LYS A 37 7.13 -10.94 -5.84
N LYS A 38 6.37 -11.75 -6.60
CA LYS A 38 4.96 -11.99 -6.33
C LYS A 38 4.66 -12.45 -4.88
N PRO A 39 5.39 -13.42 -4.28
CA PRO A 39 5.13 -13.85 -2.90
C PRO A 39 5.33 -12.74 -1.87
N GLU A 40 6.35 -11.90 -2.07
CA GLU A 40 6.65 -10.76 -1.19
C GLU A 40 5.54 -9.71 -1.29
N CYS A 41 5.06 -9.42 -2.49
CA CYS A 41 3.93 -8.51 -2.69
C CYS A 41 2.64 -9.02 -2.04
N GLU A 42 2.37 -10.33 -2.11
CA GLU A 42 1.20 -10.95 -1.48
C GLU A 42 1.30 -10.98 0.04
N SER A 43 2.50 -11.18 0.60
CA SER A 43 2.72 -11.09 2.04
C SER A 43 2.55 -9.67 2.53
N LEU A 44 3.16 -8.70 1.84
CA LEU A 44 3.09 -7.29 2.20
C LEU A 44 1.66 -6.75 2.08
N SER A 45 0.91 -7.16 1.05
CA SER A 45 -0.49 -6.72 0.91
C SER A 45 -1.39 -7.28 2.01
N LYS A 46 -1.15 -8.50 2.48
CA LYS A 46 -1.84 -9.08 3.64
C LYS A 46 -1.49 -8.31 4.91
N GLN A 47 -0.20 -8.14 5.20
CA GLN A 47 0.26 -7.40 6.38
C GLN A 47 -0.34 -5.98 6.42
N THR A 48 -0.31 -5.30 5.27
CA THR A 48 -0.84 -3.95 5.12
C THR A 48 -2.36 -3.92 5.33
N LEU A 49 -3.16 -4.58 4.49
CA LEU A 49 -4.63 -4.42 4.51
C LEU A 49 -5.34 -5.28 5.55
N ARG A 50 -4.82 -6.47 5.83
CA ARG A 50 -5.46 -7.42 6.76
C ARG A 50 -4.99 -7.19 8.18
N ASP A 51 -3.67 -7.11 8.37
CA ASP A 51 -3.06 -7.04 9.71
C ASP A 51 -2.88 -5.58 10.19
N ARG A 52 -3.12 -4.60 9.31
CA ARG A 52 -2.98 -3.16 9.59
C ARG A 52 -1.58 -2.76 10.00
N ASP A 53 -0.58 -3.46 9.48
CA ASP A 53 0.80 -3.13 9.77
C ASP A 53 1.13 -1.73 9.23
N CYS A 54 1.78 -0.95 10.10
CA CYS A 54 2.37 0.32 9.74
C CYS A 54 3.76 0.02 9.16
N CYS A 55 3.94 0.27 7.87
CA CYS A 55 5.16 -0.08 7.18
C CYS A 55 5.59 1.00 6.18
N GLU A 56 6.86 0.93 5.81
CA GLU A 56 7.43 1.72 4.73
C GLU A 56 7.53 0.84 3.48
N ILE A 57 6.97 1.32 2.38
CA ILE A 57 6.94 0.63 1.10
C ILE A 57 7.81 1.41 0.11
N PRO A 58 9.05 0.96 -0.15
CA PRO A 58 9.91 1.61 -1.14
C PRO A 58 9.36 1.38 -2.55
N LEU A 59 9.15 2.47 -3.30
CA LEU A 59 8.61 2.42 -4.66
C LEU A 59 9.74 2.50 -5.69
N ALA A 60 10.57 1.45 -5.74
CA ALA A 60 11.79 1.43 -6.57
C ALA A 60 11.55 1.64 -8.08
N LYS A 61 10.35 1.37 -8.59
CA LYS A 61 9.97 1.56 -10.00
C LYS A 61 9.27 2.89 -10.26
N VAL A 62 9.01 3.68 -9.23
CA VAL A 62 8.36 4.98 -9.32
C VAL A 62 9.40 6.07 -9.15
N LYS A 63 9.42 7.02 -10.09
CA LYS A 63 10.40 8.11 -10.11
C LYS A 63 9.91 9.39 -9.45
N ASP A 64 8.61 9.54 -9.23
CA ASP A 64 7.98 10.78 -8.79
C ASP A 64 6.85 10.57 -7.77
N ARG A 65 6.44 11.66 -7.12
CA ARG A 65 5.31 11.68 -6.19
C ARG A 65 3.97 11.31 -6.84
N TYR A 66 3.82 11.52 -8.14
CA TYR A 66 2.57 11.25 -8.84
C TYR A 66 2.31 9.73 -8.93
N GLY A 67 3.33 8.95 -9.25
CA GLY A 67 3.23 7.49 -9.26
C GLY A 67 2.98 6.90 -7.86
N ALA A 68 3.50 7.55 -6.81
CA ALA A 68 3.22 7.17 -5.42
C ALA A 68 1.78 7.51 -5.00
N SER A 69 1.23 8.59 -5.53
CA SER A 69 -0.15 9.02 -5.24
C SER A 69 -1.17 7.95 -5.65
N LEU A 70 -0.90 7.15 -6.68
CA LEU A 70 -1.78 6.04 -7.09
C LEU A 70 -1.93 4.95 -6.01
N LEU A 71 -0.85 4.64 -5.27
CA LEU A 71 -0.90 3.66 -4.20
C LEU A 71 -1.53 4.27 -2.93
N ARG A 72 -1.23 5.54 -2.64
CA ARG A 72 -1.89 6.30 -1.56
C ARG A 72 -3.41 6.37 -1.76
N SER A 73 -3.89 6.80 -2.93
CA SER A 73 -5.33 6.90 -3.21
C SER A 73 -6.04 5.54 -3.20
N PHE A 74 -5.30 4.44 -3.40
CA PHE A 74 -5.87 3.10 -3.20
C PHE A 74 -6.02 2.77 -1.72
N LEU A 75 -5.08 3.18 -0.86
CA LEU A 75 -5.07 2.86 0.57
C LEU A 75 -5.98 3.78 1.41
N GLU A 76 -6.17 5.03 0.99
CA GLU A 76 -7.00 6.03 1.69
C GLU A 76 -8.45 5.58 1.95
N PRO A 77 -9.18 4.97 0.98
CA PRO A 77 -10.52 4.44 1.21
C PRO A 77 -10.60 3.33 2.26
N PHE A 78 -9.50 2.61 2.50
CA PHE A 78 -9.40 1.59 3.55
C PHE A 78 -9.00 2.17 4.92
N GLY A 79 -8.95 3.50 5.03
CA GLY A 79 -8.62 4.21 6.26
C GLY A 79 -7.12 4.36 6.51
N ALA A 80 -6.24 3.93 5.61
CA ALA A 80 -4.80 4.09 5.82
C ALA A 80 -4.41 5.58 5.89
N ASP A 81 -3.65 5.94 6.92
CA ASP A 81 -2.98 7.22 7.01
C ASP A 81 -1.57 7.09 6.42
N THR A 82 -1.32 7.78 5.31
CA THR A 82 -0.11 7.59 4.51
C THR A 82 0.56 8.90 4.12
N THR A 83 1.89 8.91 4.13
CA THR A 83 2.71 9.99 3.58
C THR A 83 3.57 9.49 2.43
N VAL A 84 3.85 10.38 1.48
CA VAL A 84 4.79 10.13 0.38
C VAL A 84 6.11 10.83 0.70
N GLU A 85 7.15 10.04 0.88
CA GLU A 85 8.50 10.47 1.25
C GLU A 85 9.43 10.36 0.05
N GLU A 86 10.28 11.36 -0.15
CA GLU A 86 11.34 11.37 -1.16
C GLU A 86 12.65 10.99 -0.46
N ILE A 87 13.26 9.88 -0.88
CA ILE A 87 14.47 9.27 -0.33
C ILE A 87 15.63 9.40 -1.31
#